data_AF-A0A969JFY7-F1
#
_entry.id   AF-A0A969JFY7-F1
#
_cell.length_a   1.000
_cell.length_b   1.000
_cell.length_c   1.000
_cell.angle_alpha   90.00
_cell.angle_beta   90.00
_cell.angle_gamma   90.00
#
_symmetry.space_group_name_H-M   'P 1'
#
loop_
_entity.id
_entity.type
_entity.pdbx_description
1 polymer ?
#
loop_
_entity_poly.entity_id
_entity_poly.type
_entity_poly.pdbx_seq_one_letter_code
_entity_poly.pdbx_strand_id
1 'polypeptide(L)' 'MKKILVIRFSSIGDIVLTTPVVRCLKKQLGAEIHF' A
#
# COMPACT_ATOMS: atom_id res chain seq x y z
N MET A 1 -0.38 -17.17 1.78
CA MET A 1 0.04 -15.76 1.92
C MET A 1 -0.75 -14.91 0.94
N LYS A 2 -1.34 -13.78 1.36
CA LYS A 2 -2.04 -12.87 0.45
C LYS A 2 -1.03 -11.94 -0.21
N LYS A 3 -1.07 -11.83 -1.54
CA LYS A 3 -0.25 -10.90 -2.32
C LYS A 3 -1.15 -9.78 -2.86
N ILE A 4 -0.73 -8.53 -2.69
CA ILE A 4 -1.51 -7.35 -3.07
C ILE A 4 -0.62 -6.43 -3.93
N LEU A 5 -1.12 -6.03 -5.09
CA LEU A 5 -0.50 -5.02 -5.94
C LEU A 5 -1.19 -3.67 -5.73
N VAL A 6 -0.42 -2.63 -5.41
CA VAL A 6 -0.89 -1.27 -5.17
C VAL A 6 -0.50 -0.39 -6.35
N ILE A 7 -1.39 -0.28 -7.33
CA ILE A 7 -1.21 0.64 -8.45
C ILE A 7 -1.67 2.02 -8.02
N ARG A 8 -0.77 2.99 -8.07
CA ARG A 8 -1.05 4.38 -7.74
C ARG A 8 -0.65 5.28 -8.91
N PHE A 9 -1.63 5.94 -9.51
CA PHE A 9 -1.40 7.01 -10.47
C PHE A 9 -1.31 8.32 -9.69
N SER A 10 -0.16 9.01 -9.68
CA SER A 10 0.02 10.05 -8.66
C SER A 10 1.18 11.03 -8.81
N SER A 11 0.95 12.18 -8.19
CA SER A 11 1.92 13.18 -7.73
C SER A 11 2.47 12.85 -6.32
N ILE A 12 3.40 13.64 -5.79
CA ILE A 12 4.01 13.38 -4.47
C ILE A 12 3.01 13.37 -3.31
N GLY A 13 1.93 14.17 -3.41
CA GLY A 13 0.89 14.25 -2.38
C GLY A 13 0.19 12.92 -2.14
N ASP A 14 -0.12 12.19 -3.22
CA ASP A 14 -0.81 10.91 -3.10
C ASP A 14 0.10 9.84 -2.46
N ILE A 15 1.42 9.90 -2.69
CA ILE A 15 2.38 8.99 -2.03
C ILE A 15 2.31 9.16 -0.52
N VAL A 16 2.38 10.41 -0.05
CA VAL A 16 2.39 10.74 1.38
C VAL A 16 1.05 10.36 2.02
N LEU A 17 -0.07 10.70 1.37
CA LEU A 17 -1.41 10.44 1.90
C LEU A 17 -1.79 8.95 1.89
N THR A 18 -1.28 8.14 0.95
CA THR A 18 -1.60 6.70 0.85
C THR A 18 -0.67 5.79 1.65
N THR A 19 0.51 6.26 2.08
CA THR A 19 1.46 5.51 2.92
C THR A 19 0.83 4.83 4.15
N PRO A 20 -0.02 5.49 4.97
CA PRO A 20 -0.62 4.82 6.13
C PRO A 20 -1.53 3.66 5.75
N VAL A 21 -2.22 3.72 4.61
CA VAL A 21 -3.11 2.65 4.12
C VAL A 21 -2.29 1.40 3.79
N VAL A 22 -1.20 1.55 3.05
CA VAL A 22 -0.31 0.43 2.69
C VAL A 22 0.28 -0.24 3.94
N ARG A 23 0.64 0.57 4.94
CA ARG A 23 1.15 0.07 6.22
C ARG A 23 0.10 -0.77 6.97
N CYS A 24 -1.16 -0.33 6.99
CA CYS A 24 -2.25 -1.08 7.62
C CYS A 24 -2.52 -2.40 6.89
N LEU A 25 -2.54 -2.40 5.54
CA LEU A 25 -2.70 -3.62 4.74
C LEU A 25 -1.64 -4.68 5.08
N LYS A 26 -0.36 -4.29 5.16
CA LYS A 26 0.72 -5.21 5.52
C LYS A 26 0.56 -5.77 6.94
N LYS A 27 0.25 -4.91 7.92
CA LYS A 27 0.16 -5.30 9.34
C LYS A 27 -1.08 -6.13 9.68
N GLN A 28 -2.24 -5.73 9.18
CA GLN A 28 -3.51 -6.34 9.54
C GLN A 28 -3.78 -7.63 8.75
N LEU A 29 -3.32 -7.70 7.50
CA LEU A 29 -3.59 -8.84 6.62
C LEU A 29 -2.41 -9.80 6.49
N GLY A 30 -1.25 -9.46 7.06
CA GLY A 30 0.00 -10.22 6.88
C GLY A 30 0.35 -10.37 5.40
N ALA A 31 0.04 -9.36 4.59
CA ALA A 31 0.12 -9.42 3.13
C ALA A 31 1.49 -8.96 2.62
N GLU A 32 1.95 -9.60 1.55
CA GLU A 32 3.08 -9.14 0.75
C GLU A 32 2.58 -8.05 -0.20
N ILE A 33 3.14 -6.85 -0.09
CA ILE A 33 2.70 -5.69 -0.85
C ILE A 33 3.71 -5.40 -1.97
N HIS A 34 3.20 -5.27 -3.19
CA HIS A 34 3.91 -4.82 -4.38
C HIS A 34 3.36 -3.45 -4.79
N PHE A 35 4.17 -2.62 -5.44
CA PHE A 35 3.79 -1.31 -5.96
C PHE A 35 3.91 -1.30 -7.48
#